data_AF-A0A2G6PLG6-F1
#
_entry.id   AF-A0A2G6PLG6-F1
#
_cell.length_a   1.000
_cell.length_b   1.000
_cell.length_c   1.000
_cell.angle_alpha   90.00
_cell.angle_beta   90.00
_cell.angle_gamma   90.00
#
_symmetry.space_group_name_H-M   'P 1'
#
loop_
_entity.id
_entity.type
_entity.pdbx_description
1 polymer ?
#
loop_
_entity_poly.entity_id
_entity_poly.type
_entity_poly.pdbx_seq_one_letter_code
_entity_poly.pdbx_strand_id
1 'polypeptide(L)'
;MINLGTREEYHKKLNGKERYGLEDCPFCTNIKEQEGHIIWKGKCWYIMHNMYPYSGNEKHLMAIPYTHKKCYLDLSDEEILDFKNVNIFLKEFFGEDNYFSCLRETIANRSVEHLHYHYIPGKLKGKYLRKMLMDQGFPIKEEL
;
A
#
# COMPACT_ATOMS: atom_id res chain seq x y z
N MET A 1 12.59 2.26 -17.07
CA MET A 1 11.14 2.42 -16.78
C MET A 1 10.63 1.12 -16.21
N ILE A 2 9.89 1.17 -15.10
CA ILE A 2 9.31 -0.01 -14.46
C ILE A 2 8.05 -0.39 -15.24
N ASN A 3 7.84 -1.68 -15.48
CA ASN A 3 6.63 -2.14 -16.14
C ASN A 3 5.46 -2.09 -15.13
N LEU A 4 4.51 -1.20 -15.35
CA LEU A 4 3.33 -1.02 -14.50
C LEU A 4 2.12 -1.60 -15.22
N GLY A 5 1.29 -2.33 -14.48
CA GLY A 5 0.03 -2.86 -14.97
C GLY A 5 -1.15 -1.93 -14.70
N THR A 6 -2.27 -2.25 -15.34
CA THR A 6 -3.55 -1.55 -15.21
C THR A 6 -4.44 -2.19 -14.15
N ARG A 7 -5.47 -1.44 -13.71
CA ARG A 7 -6.43 -1.98 -12.75
C ARG A 7 -7.24 -3.16 -13.31
N GLU A 8 -7.52 -3.15 -14.61
CA GLU A 8 -8.19 -4.27 -15.29
C GLU A 8 -7.34 -5.54 -15.27
N GLU A 9 -6.03 -5.43 -15.52
CA GLU A 9 -5.09 -6.56 -15.42
C GLU A 9 -5.01 -7.10 -14.00
N TYR A 10 -5.04 -6.23 -12.99
CA TYR A 10 -5.11 -6.67 -11.60
C TYR A 10 -6.38 -7.49 -11.30
N HIS A 11 -7.55 -7.02 -11.76
CA HIS A 11 -8.80 -7.74 -11.56
C HIS A 11 -8.84 -9.08 -12.30
N LYS A 12 -8.25 -9.15 -13.51
CA LYS A 12 -8.03 -10.42 -14.21
C LYS A 12 -7.11 -11.36 -13.41
N LYS A 13 -6.02 -10.83 -12.83
CA LYS A 13 -5.08 -11.60 -11.99
C LYS A 13 -5.72 -12.14 -10.71
N LEU A 14 -6.58 -11.34 -10.07
CA LEU A 14 -7.41 -11.80 -8.93
C LEU A 14 -8.31 -12.98 -9.30
N ASN A 15 -8.69 -13.11 -10.58
CA ASN A 15 -9.41 -14.25 -11.13
C ASN A 15 -10.69 -14.61 -10.33
N GLY A 16 -11.48 -13.59 -9.98
CA GLY A 16 -12.72 -13.76 -9.20
C GLY A 16 -12.51 -14.07 -7.72
N LYS A 17 -11.27 -14.23 -7.25
CA LYS A 17 -10.98 -14.35 -5.81
C LYS A 17 -11.28 -13.02 -5.11
N GLU A 18 -11.89 -13.09 -3.93
CA GLU A 18 -12.07 -11.88 -3.12
C GLU A 18 -10.73 -11.29 -2.63
N ARG A 19 -9.80 -12.16 -2.20
CA ARG A 19 -8.53 -11.76 -1.60
C ARG A 19 -7.46 -12.88 -1.58
N TYR A 20 -6.18 -12.49 -1.63
CA TYR A 20 -5.05 -13.36 -1.36
C TYR A 20 -4.80 -13.49 0.16
N GLY A 21 -4.74 -14.71 0.66
CA GLY A 21 -4.49 -15.06 2.06
C GLY A 21 -3.03 -15.47 2.28
N LEU A 22 -2.70 -16.10 3.41
CA LEU A 22 -1.34 -16.54 3.72
C LEU A 22 -0.77 -17.51 2.67
N GLU A 23 -1.53 -18.53 2.29
CA GLU A 23 -1.10 -19.62 1.38
C GLU A 23 -0.75 -19.14 -0.04
N ASP A 24 -1.33 -18.02 -0.47
CA ASP A 24 -1.13 -17.46 -1.80
C ASP A 24 -0.79 -15.97 -1.75
N CYS A 25 -0.16 -15.54 -0.66
CA CYS A 25 0.19 -14.15 -0.45
C CYS A 25 1.29 -13.73 -1.44
N PRO A 26 1.03 -12.77 -2.33
CA PRO A 26 2.03 -12.34 -3.31
C PRO A 26 3.28 -11.72 -2.66
N PHE A 27 3.17 -11.22 -1.42
CA PHE A 27 4.29 -10.65 -0.68
C PHE A 27 5.15 -11.70 0.03
N CYS A 28 4.58 -12.88 0.33
CA CYS A 28 5.31 -13.97 0.98
C CYS A 28 5.95 -14.93 -0.03
N THR A 29 5.19 -15.35 -1.05
CA THR A 29 5.62 -16.41 -1.97
C THR A 29 6.46 -15.91 -3.15
N ASN A 30 6.22 -14.66 -3.58
CA ASN A 30 6.77 -14.15 -4.85
C ASN A 30 7.82 -13.05 -4.65
N ILE A 31 8.49 -12.99 -3.48
CA ILE A 31 9.43 -11.91 -3.17
C ILE A 31 10.57 -11.80 -4.22
N LYS A 32 11.01 -12.95 -4.78
CA LYS A 32 12.02 -13.00 -5.85
C LYS A 32 11.51 -12.44 -7.17
N GLU A 33 10.27 -12.75 -7.55
CA GLU A 33 9.66 -12.21 -8.78
C GLU A 33 9.41 -10.71 -8.68
N GLN A 34 9.19 -10.22 -7.46
CA GLN A 34 8.96 -8.80 -7.18
C GLN A 34 10.24 -8.04 -6.83
N GLU A 35 11.40 -8.70 -6.83
CA GLU A 35 12.66 -8.11 -6.39
C GLU A 35 13.06 -6.91 -7.26
N GLY A 36 12.75 -6.94 -8.56
CA GLY A 36 12.94 -5.81 -9.47
C GLY A 36 12.05 -4.59 -9.18
N HIS A 37 11.05 -4.72 -8.30
CA HIS A 37 10.19 -3.62 -7.85
C HIS A 37 10.53 -3.15 -6.44
N ILE A 38 11.38 -3.88 -5.70
CA ILE A 38 11.84 -3.48 -4.37
C ILE A 38 12.90 -2.38 -4.53
N ILE A 39 12.69 -1.25 -3.87
CA ILE A 39 13.59 -0.09 -3.91
C ILE A 39 14.31 0.16 -2.59
N TRP A 40 13.85 -0.48 -1.52
CA TRP A 40 14.48 -0.37 -0.22
C TRP A 40 14.22 -1.61 0.63
N LYS A 41 15.23 -2.01 1.39
CA LYS A 41 15.20 -3.14 2.33
C LYS A 41 15.71 -2.66 3.68
N GLY A 42 14.83 -2.68 4.69
CA GLY A 42 15.16 -2.46 6.09
C GLY A 42 15.32 -3.79 6.83
N LYS A 43 15.28 -3.72 8.16
CA LYS A 43 15.44 -4.88 9.04
C LYS A 43 14.19 -5.76 9.04
N CYS A 44 13.03 -5.13 9.22
CA CYS A 44 11.73 -5.77 9.35
C CYS A 44 10.81 -5.49 8.16
N TRP A 45 11.13 -4.45 7.38
CA TRP A 45 10.30 -3.94 6.30
C TRP A 45 11.05 -3.88 4.98
N TYR A 46 10.31 -3.91 3.88
CA TYR A 46 10.80 -3.51 2.57
C TYR A 46 9.80 -2.56 1.90
N ILE A 47 10.30 -1.79 0.94
CA ILE A 47 9.49 -0.87 0.14
C ILE A 47 9.61 -1.24 -1.31
N MET A 48 8.48 -1.28 -2.00
CA MET A 48 8.42 -1.54 -3.44
C MET A 48 7.43 -0.64 -4.16
N HIS A 49 7.58 -0.56 -5.47
CA HIS A 49 6.56 0.04 -6.33
C HIS A 49 5.28 -0.79 -6.31
N ASN A 50 4.14 -0.12 -6.27
CA ASN A 50 2.88 -0.78 -6.57
C ASN A 50 2.82 -1.06 -8.08
N MET A 51 2.79 -2.35 -8.43
CA MET A 51 2.64 -2.79 -9.84
C MET A 51 1.36 -2.27 -10.49
N TYR A 52 0.34 -1.92 -9.71
CA TYR A 52 -0.97 -1.43 -10.19
C TYR A 52 -1.33 -0.10 -9.50
N PRO A 53 -0.62 0.99 -9.83
CA PRO A 53 -0.67 2.23 -9.07
C PRO A 53 -1.97 3.01 -9.27
N TYR A 54 -2.54 3.54 -8.18
CA TYR A 54 -3.73 4.39 -8.25
C TYR A 54 -3.47 5.74 -8.93
N SER A 55 -2.25 6.26 -8.82
CA SER A 55 -1.82 7.52 -9.42
C SER A 55 -1.51 7.38 -10.92
N GLY A 56 -1.45 6.16 -11.45
CA GLY A 56 -0.99 5.89 -12.81
C GLY A 56 0.51 6.10 -13.02
N ASN A 57 1.30 6.24 -11.95
CA ASN A 57 2.76 6.40 -12.04
C ASN A 57 3.49 5.52 -11.02
N GLU A 58 4.79 5.35 -11.25
CA GLU A 58 5.69 4.51 -10.46
C GLU A 58 5.92 5.04 -9.05
N LYS A 59 5.65 6.32 -8.78
CA LYS A 59 5.85 6.92 -7.44
C LYS A 59 4.85 6.42 -6.39
N HIS A 60 3.86 5.59 -6.75
CA HIS A 60 3.04 4.88 -5.76
C HIS A 60 3.85 3.73 -5.15
N LEU A 61 4.22 3.88 -3.88
CA LEU A 61 5.00 2.90 -3.14
C LEU A 61 4.14 2.12 -2.14
N MET A 62 4.62 0.93 -1.78
CA MET A 62 4.08 0.13 -0.68
C MET A 62 5.19 -0.22 0.30
N ALA A 63 4.95 -0.03 1.60
CA ALA A 63 5.81 -0.56 2.67
C ALA A 63 5.14 -1.79 3.28
N ILE A 64 5.90 -2.88 3.39
CA ILE A 64 5.38 -4.21 3.69
C ILE A 64 6.34 -4.88 4.70
N PRO A 65 5.84 -5.50 5.78
CA PRO A 65 6.70 -6.26 6.67
C PRO A 65 7.14 -7.56 5.97
N TYR A 66 8.30 -8.11 6.32
CA TYR A 66 8.70 -9.42 5.76
C TYR A 66 7.80 -10.55 6.25
N THR A 67 7.28 -10.44 7.48
CA THR A 67 6.42 -11.43 8.11
C THR A 67 4.95 -11.16 7.75
N HIS A 68 4.16 -12.21 7.54
CA HIS A 68 2.75 -12.04 7.20
C HIS A 68 1.95 -11.55 8.41
N LYS A 69 1.57 -10.27 8.39
CA LYS A 69 0.73 -9.62 9.41
C LYS A 69 -0.61 -9.24 8.81
N LYS A 70 -1.72 -9.35 9.53
CA LYS A 70 -3.04 -8.99 8.98
C LYS A 70 -3.39 -7.54 9.28
N CYS A 71 -3.08 -7.09 10.49
CA CYS A 71 -3.31 -5.71 10.94
C CYS A 71 -2.11 -5.17 11.72
N TYR A 72 -2.15 -3.88 12.07
CA TYR A 72 -1.09 -3.24 12.83
C TYR A 72 -0.81 -3.91 14.18
N LEU A 73 -1.86 -4.40 14.85
CA LEU A 73 -1.73 -5.03 16.16
C LEU A 73 -1.00 -6.38 16.14
N ASP A 74 -0.80 -6.98 14.98
CA ASP A 74 -0.02 -8.22 14.85
C ASP A 74 1.50 -7.94 14.84
N LEU A 75 1.93 -6.68 14.66
CA LEU A 75 3.34 -6.30 14.59
C LEU A 75 4.03 -6.47 15.94
N SER A 76 5.28 -6.93 15.92
CA SER A 76 6.14 -6.91 17.09
C SER A 76 6.65 -5.50 17.39
N ASP A 77 7.10 -5.27 18.62
CA ASP A 77 7.73 -4.00 19.02
C ASP A 77 8.93 -3.64 18.12
N GLU A 78 9.68 -4.64 17.68
CA GLU A 78 10.81 -4.47 16.77
C GLU A 78 10.36 -4.01 15.38
N GLU A 79 9.30 -4.61 14.84
CA GLU A 79 8.72 -4.24 13.56
C GLU A 79 8.15 -2.81 13.62
N ILE A 80 7.49 -2.45 14.72
CA ILE A 80 6.97 -1.10 14.96
C ILE A 80 8.12 -0.09 15.03
N LEU A 81 9.20 -0.40 15.76
CA LEU A 81 10.35 0.50 15.89
C LEU A 81 11.09 0.68 14.57
N ASP A 82 11.28 -0.38 13.79
CA ASP A 82 11.96 -0.33 12.48
C ASP A 82 11.15 0.46 11.44
N PHE A 83 9.84 0.61 11.62
CA PHE A 83 8.99 1.44 10.75
C PHE A 83 9.44 2.92 10.71
N LYS A 84 10.24 3.39 11.68
CA LYS A 84 10.90 4.69 11.58
C LYS A 84 11.81 4.79 10.34
N ASN A 85 12.53 3.73 10.00
CA ASN A 85 13.45 3.70 8.86
C ASN A 85 12.69 3.74 7.52
N VAL A 86 11.49 3.15 7.47
CA VAL A 86 10.57 3.29 6.34
C VAL A 86 10.24 4.77 6.10
N ASN A 87 9.87 5.51 7.16
CA ASN A 87 9.53 6.92 7.03
C ASN A 87 10.72 7.82 6.68
N ILE A 88 11.93 7.50 7.15
CA ILE A 88 13.16 8.20 6.75
C ILE A 88 13.37 8.04 5.24
N PHE A 89 13.33 6.80 4.73
CA PHE A 89 13.47 6.54 3.30
C PHE A 89 12.41 7.29 2.48
N LEU A 90 11.15 7.26 2.88
CA LEU A 90 10.08 7.90 2.14
C LEU A 90 10.23 9.43 2.09
N LYS A 91 10.69 10.04 3.19
CA LYS A 91 10.99 11.47 3.22
C LYS A 91 12.08 11.82 2.22
N GLU A 92 13.13 11.01 2.11
CA GLU A 92 14.21 11.20 1.13
C GLU A 92 13.73 10.95 -0.29
N PHE A 93 12.94 9.89 -0.52
CA PHE A 93 12.44 9.49 -1.83
C PHE A 93 11.51 10.54 -2.46
N PHE A 94 10.56 11.08 -1.68
CA PHE A 94 9.64 12.10 -2.18
C PHE A 94 10.24 13.51 -2.15
N GLY A 95 11.22 13.78 -1.29
CA GLY A 95 11.85 15.11 -1.20
C GLY A 95 10.83 16.22 -0.94
N GLU A 96 10.72 17.15 -1.88
CA GLU A 96 9.75 18.26 -1.82
C GLU A 96 8.37 17.90 -2.41
N ASP A 97 8.22 16.74 -3.04
CA ASP A 97 6.95 16.30 -3.61
C ASP A 97 5.91 16.07 -2.51
N ASN A 98 4.67 16.46 -2.80
CA ASN A 98 3.54 16.10 -1.95
C ASN A 98 3.23 14.62 -2.12
N TYR A 99 2.94 13.94 -1.02
CA TYR A 99 2.39 12.58 -1.02
C TYR A 99 1.51 12.41 0.21
N PHE A 100 0.68 11.37 0.21
CA PHE A 100 -0.07 10.95 1.38
C PHE A 100 0.08 9.44 1.59
N SER A 101 0.01 9.02 2.85
CA SER A 101 -0.01 7.62 3.23
C SER A 101 -1.44 7.16 3.54
N CYS A 102 -1.78 5.92 3.22
CA CYS A 102 -2.98 5.28 3.73
C CYS A 102 -2.74 3.83 4.12
N LEU A 103 -3.46 3.40 5.15
CA LEU A 103 -3.48 2.04 5.66
C LEU A 103 -4.94 1.59 5.73
N ARG A 104 -5.20 0.34 5.35
CA ARG A 104 -6.49 -0.31 5.57
C ARG A 104 -6.31 -1.36 6.67
N GLU A 105 -6.74 -1.03 7.88
CA GLU A 105 -6.60 -1.92 9.05
C GLU A 105 -7.46 -3.18 8.91
N THR A 106 -8.74 -3.00 8.54
CA THR A 106 -9.65 -4.12 8.37
C THR A 106 -9.47 -4.77 7.01
N ILE A 107 -9.72 -6.08 6.93
CA ILE A 107 -9.59 -6.86 5.70
C ILE A 107 -10.69 -6.49 4.68
N ALA A 108 -11.77 -5.83 5.13
CA ALA A 108 -12.83 -5.35 4.26
C ALA A 108 -12.26 -4.49 3.12
N ASN A 109 -12.56 -4.86 1.87
CA ASN A 109 -12.07 -4.20 0.65
C ASN A 109 -10.54 -4.23 0.44
N ARG A 110 -9.82 -5.15 1.12
CA ARG A 110 -8.44 -5.50 0.80
C ARG A 110 -8.40 -6.75 -0.05
N SER A 111 -7.64 -6.69 -1.13
CA SER A 111 -7.39 -7.85 -2.00
C SER A 111 -6.17 -8.67 -1.57
N VAL A 112 -5.41 -8.23 -0.56
CA VAL A 112 -4.31 -8.97 0.06
C VAL A 112 -4.40 -8.82 1.58
N GLU A 113 -4.44 -9.94 2.30
CA GLU A 113 -4.53 -9.98 3.78
C GLU A 113 -3.27 -9.50 4.48
N HIS A 114 -2.12 -9.62 3.85
CA HIS A 114 -0.85 -9.12 4.39
C HIS A 114 -0.88 -7.59 4.43
N LEU A 115 -0.61 -7.03 5.61
CA LEU A 115 -0.47 -5.61 5.91
C LEU A 115 0.48 -4.92 4.93
N HIS A 116 0.02 -3.82 4.34
CA HIS A 116 0.85 -2.99 3.47
C HIS A 116 0.35 -1.55 3.56
N TYR A 117 1.28 -0.62 3.76
CA TYR A 117 1.01 0.80 3.72
C TYR A 117 1.14 1.27 2.29
N HIS A 118 0.21 2.10 1.83
CA HIS A 118 0.33 2.78 0.54
C HIS A 118 0.89 4.19 0.75
N TYR A 119 1.80 4.61 -0.11
CA TYR A 119 2.29 5.98 -0.22
C TYR A 119 2.07 6.45 -1.64
N ILE A 120 1.23 7.48 -1.80
CA ILE A 120 0.69 7.88 -3.09
C ILE A 120 1.09 9.34 -3.35
N PRO A 121 1.73 9.64 -4.49
CA PRO A 121 2.12 11.00 -4.83
C PRO A 121 0.91 11.90 -5.09
N GLY A 122 1.07 13.17 -4.80
CA GLY A 122 0.08 14.21 -4.99
C GLY A 122 -0.61 14.63 -3.69
N LYS A 123 -1.67 15.41 -3.87
CA LYS A 123 -2.48 15.97 -2.78
C LYS A 123 -3.82 15.24 -2.73
N LEU A 124 -4.23 14.83 -1.53
CA LEU A 124 -5.57 14.32 -1.29
C LEU A 124 -6.57 15.47 -1.45
N LYS A 125 -7.27 15.53 -2.58
CA LYS A 125 -8.26 16.60 -2.82
C LYS A 125 -9.56 16.29 -2.08
N GLY A 126 -10.05 17.25 -1.29
CA GLY A 126 -11.27 17.11 -0.49
C GLY A 126 -12.48 16.62 -1.28
N LYS A 127 -12.64 17.02 -2.55
CA LYS A 127 -13.75 16.56 -3.40
C LYS A 127 -13.82 15.02 -3.58
N TYR A 128 -12.69 14.33 -3.58
CA TYR A 128 -12.65 12.86 -3.72
C TYR A 128 -12.91 12.16 -2.40
N LEU A 129 -12.36 12.70 -1.30
CA LEU A 129 -12.64 12.23 0.05
C LEU A 129 -14.13 12.39 0.39
N ARG A 130 -14.71 13.52 -0.01
CA ARG A 130 -16.14 13.82 0.12
C ARG A 130 -17.00 12.80 -0.59
N LYS A 131 -16.70 12.53 -1.87
CA LYS A 131 -17.43 11.52 -2.64
C LYS A 131 -17.36 10.14 -1.96
N MET A 132 -16.17 9.70 -1.55
CA MET A 132 -15.98 8.42 -0.87
C MET A 132 -16.81 8.31 0.41
N LEU A 133 -16.78 9.34 1.26
CA LEU A 133 -17.50 9.37 2.54
C LEU A 133 -19.02 9.43 2.32
N MET A 134 -19.49 10.21 1.34
CA MET A 134 -20.91 10.26 0.97
C MET A 134 -21.42 8.92 0.43
N ASP A 135 -20.66 8.24 -0.44
CA ASP A 135 -21.02 6.92 -0.97
C ASP A 135 -21.09 5.85 0.14
N GLN A 136 -20.47 6.10 1.30
CA GLN A 136 -20.52 5.26 2.51
C GLN A 136 -21.58 5.71 3.52
N GLY A 137 -22.44 6.67 3.18
CA GLY A 137 -23.54 7.14 4.03
C GLY A 137 -23.15 8.16 5.10
N PHE A 138 -21.92 8.69 5.07
CA PHE A 138 -21.51 9.74 6.01
C PHE A 138 -22.08 11.10 5.57
N PRO A 139 -22.84 11.80 6.44
CA PRO A 139 -23.37 13.12 6.12
C PRO A 139 -22.26 14.17 6.25
N ILE A 140 -21.64 14.56 5.13
CA ILE A 140 -20.70 15.69 5.12
C ILE A 140 -21.48 16.98 5.00
N LYS A 141 -21.62 17.70 6.12
CA LYS A 141 -22.40 18.94 6.22
C LYS A 141 -21.55 20.21 6.05
N GLU A 142 -20.25 20.19 6.37
CA GLU A 142 -19.32 21.33 6.23
C GLU A 142 -17.91 20.86 5.82
N GLU A 143 -17.09 21.76 5.27
CA GLU A 143 -15.65 21.49 5.01
C GLU A 143 -14.88 21.45 6.33
N LEU A 144 -14.00 20.47 6.50
CA LEU A 144 -12.98 20.46 7.55
C LEU A 144 -11.79 21.32 7.15
#